data_AF-A0A3D2VCM4-F1
#
_entry.id   AF-A0A3D2VCM4-F1
#
_cell.length_a   1.000
_cell.length_b   1.000
_cell.length_c   1.000
_cell.angle_alpha   90.00
_cell.angle_beta   90.00
_cell.angle_gamma   90.00
#
_symmetry.space_group_name_H-M   'P 1'
#
loop_
_entity.id
_entity.type
_entity.pdbx_description
1 polymer ?
#
loop_
_entity_poly.entity_id
_entity_poly.type
_entity_poly.pdbx_seq_one_letter_code
_entity_poly.pdbx_strand_id
1 'polypeptide(L)'
;MKWCKWVLFCGGLSCISVEAQEGYVLQAERVLIEGQEQWDAWQGPAGVHVITPGGTVWPRFLRADINAVVDAASFSRVIAEGDTLVGGISESGSNPELADRIIDGDLSTSWAPDPEDRI
;
A
#
# COMPACT_ATOMS: atom_id res chain seq x y z
N MET A 1 -53.73 5.85 55.84
CA MET A 1 -52.41 5.63 56.45
C MET A 1 -51.36 5.75 55.36
N LYS A 2 -50.51 6.77 55.48
CA LYS A 2 -49.38 7.09 54.58
C LYS A 2 -48.33 5.99 54.68
N TRP A 3 -47.71 5.54 53.59
CA TRP A 3 -46.26 5.23 53.55
C TRP A 3 -45.74 5.49 52.12
N CYS A 4 -44.75 6.37 52.04
CA CYS A 4 -44.15 6.92 50.83
C CYS A 4 -42.81 6.20 50.63
N LYS A 5 -42.59 5.50 49.50
CA LYS A 5 -41.27 4.95 49.14
C LYS A 5 -40.60 5.91 48.17
N TRP A 6 -39.61 6.64 48.66
CA TRP A 6 -38.65 7.37 47.83
C TRP A 6 -37.70 6.34 47.20
N VAL A 7 -37.71 6.23 45.88
CA VAL A 7 -36.62 5.58 45.14
C VAL A 7 -35.58 6.66 44.89
N LEU A 8 -34.42 6.52 45.54
CA LEU A 8 -33.21 7.28 45.24
C LEU A 8 -32.75 6.91 43.84
N PHE A 9 -32.84 7.87 42.92
CA PHE A 9 -32.19 7.79 41.62
C PHE A 9 -30.72 8.18 41.83
N CYS A 10 -29.87 7.18 42.11
CA CYS A 10 -28.43 7.38 42.00
C CYS A 10 -28.11 7.56 40.52
N GLY A 11 -27.94 8.82 40.10
CA GLY A 11 -27.36 9.18 38.82
C GLY A 11 -25.93 8.63 38.75
N GLY A 12 -25.80 7.40 38.25
CA GLY A 12 -24.52 6.89 37.81
C GLY A 12 -24.11 7.71 36.60
N LEU A 13 -23.02 8.48 36.74
CA LEU A 13 -22.21 8.91 35.61
C LEU A 13 -21.84 7.65 34.83
N SER A 14 -22.62 7.34 33.79
CA SER A 14 -22.12 6.49 32.71
C SER A 14 -21.00 7.30 32.07
N CYS A 15 -19.77 6.97 32.43
CA CYS A 15 -18.69 7.10 31.49
C CYS A 15 -19.13 6.28 30.28
N ILE A 16 -19.69 6.96 29.27
CA ILE A 16 -19.73 6.40 27.93
C ILE A 16 -18.26 6.23 27.61
N SER A 17 -17.73 5.03 27.85
CA SER A 17 -16.55 4.59 27.14
C SER A 17 -16.98 4.67 25.69
N VAL A 18 -16.63 5.76 25.03
CA VAL A 18 -16.62 5.82 23.57
C VAL A 18 -15.76 4.64 23.20
N GLU A 19 -16.39 3.53 22.79
CA GLU A 19 -15.68 2.42 22.16
C GLU A 19 -14.77 3.08 21.15
N ALA A 20 -13.46 2.89 21.31
CA ALA A 20 -12.50 3.39 20.35
C ALA A 20 -13.02 2.96 18.98
N GLN A 21 -13.39 3.95 18.16
CA GLN A 21 -13.55 3.70 16.73
C GLN A 21 -12.22 3.05 16.34
N GLU A 22 -12.22 1.87 15.71
CA GLU A 22 -11.06 0.96 15.65
C GLU A 22 -9.72 1.63 15.27
N GLY A 23 -9.74 2.81 14.64
CA GLY A 23 -8.57 3.60 14.29
C GLY A 23 -8.23 4.87 15.09
N TYR A 24 -8.94 5.25 16.15
CA TYR A 24 -8.58 6.40 17.00
C TYR A 24 -9.35 6.46 18.32
N VAL A 25 -8.85 7.25 19.28
CA VAL A 25 -9.57 7.61 20.51
C VAL A 25 -9.94 9.09 20.48
N LEU A 26 -11.22 9.40 20.70
CA LEU A 26 -11.67 10.78 20.89
C LEU A 26 -11.43 11.23 22.33
N GLN A 27 -10.84 12.41 22.47
CA GLN A 27 -10.72 13.15 23.72
C GLN A 27 -11.29 14.55 23.52
N ALA A 28 -11.58 15.25 24.62
CA ALA A 28 -12.35 16.50 24.59
C ALA A 28 -11.88 17.51 23.53
N GLU A 29 -10.56 17.68 23.36
CA GLU A 29 -9.97 18.64 22.43
C GLU A 29 -8.97 18.01 21.45
N ARG A 30 -8.89 16.67 21.38
CA ARG A 30 -7.92 15.99 20.50
C ARG A 30 -8.39 14.61 20.05
N VAL A 31 -7.86 14.19 18.91
CA VAL A 31 -7.94 12.81 18.42
C VAL A 31 -6.59 12.17 18.69
N LEU A 32 -6.60 11.02 19.37
CA LEU A 32 -5.40 10.30 19.76
C LEU A 32 -5.22 9.05 18.91
N ILE A 33 -4.02 8.91 18.34
CA ILE A 33 -3.57 7.77 17.54
C ILE A 33 -2.16 7.42 18.02
N GLU A 34 -1.99 6.26 18.64
CA GLU A 34 -0.79 5.87 19.42
C GLU A 34 -0.12 4.60 18.90
N GLY A 35 -0.69 3.89 17.93
CA GLY A 35 -0.17 2.59 17.53
C GLY A 35 -0.50 2.16 16.12
N GLN A 36 0.24 1.16 15.66
CA GLN A 36 0.06 0.54 14.35
C GLN A 36 -1.36 -0.02 14.16
N GLU A 37 -1.92 -0.69 15.19
CA GLU A 37 -3.27 -1.26 15.13
C GLU A 37 -4.35 -0.22 14.78
N GLN A 38 -4.20 1.01 15.27
CA GLN A 38 -5.14 2.09 14.97
C GLN A 38 -4.98 2.62 13.54
N TRP A 39 -3.76 2.63 13.02
CA TRP A 39 -3.52 2.98 11.62
C TRP A 39 -4.02 1.89 10.66
N ASP A 40 -3.89 0.62 11.04
CA ASP A 40 -4.34 -0.53 10.24
C ASP A 40 -5.87 -0.55 10.05
N ALA A 41 -6.64 0.06 10.96
CA ALA A 41 -8.09 0.22 10.83
C ALA A 41 -8.48 1.21 9.70
N TRP A 42 -7.54 2.02 9.20
CA TRP A 42 -7.82 3.00 8.16
C TRP A 42 -7.64 2.37 6.78
N GLN A 43 -8.67 2.46 5.95
CA GLN A 43 -8.63 1.96 4.58
C GLN A 43 -7.83 2.92 3.69
N GLY A 44 -6.82 2.39 2.99
CA GLY A 44 -6.02 3.15 2.03
C GLY A 44 -5.55 2.28 0.87
N PRO A 45 -5.14 2.87 -0.27
CA PRO A 45 -4.58 2.11 -1.36
C PRO A 45 -3.33 1.34 -0.92
N ALA A 46 -3.17 0.10 -1.39
CA ALA A 46 -2.05 -0.73 -1.01
C ALA A 46 -0.71 -0.07 -1.36
N GLY A 47 0.22 -0.05 -0.39
CA GLY A 47 1.59 0.38 -0.62
C GLY A 47 1.83 1.89 -0.68
N VAL A 48 0.88 2.74 -0.29
CA VAL A 48 1.09 4.20 -0.25
C VAL A 48 1.78 4.69 1.02
N HIS A 49 1.77 3.89 2.08
CA HIS A 49 2.31 4.25 3.37
C HIS A 49 3.09 3.09 4.01
N VAL A 50 3.94 3.41 4.97
CA VAL A 50 4.68 2.48 5.81
C VAL A 50 4.40 2.83 7.25
N ILE A 51 3.87 1.87 8.01
CA ILE A 51 3.64 2.01 9.44
C ILE A 51 4.81 1.32 10.14
N THR A 52 5.55 2.08 10.93
CA THR A 52 6.63 1.54 11.75
C THR A 52 6.06 0.85 12.99
N PRO A 53 6.79 -0.10 13.61
CA PRO A 53 6.33 -0.74 14.86
C PRO A 53 6.07 0.25 16.00
N GLY A 54 6.70 1.43 15.97
CA GLY A 54 6.47 2.52 16.92
C GLY A 54 5.24 3.39 16.63
N GLY A 55 4.38 3.01 15.68
CA GLY A 55 3.15 3.73 15.34
C GLY A 55 3.36 4.99 14.51
N THR A 56 4.58 5.27 14.04
CA THR A 56 4.82 6.37 13.09
C THR A 56 4.44 5.93 11.68
N VAL A 57 3.66 6.75 10.99
CA VAL A 57 3.27 6.55 9.59
C VAL A 57 4.08 7.46 8.68
N TRP A 58 4.64 6.88 7.63
CA TRP A 58 5.34 7.60 6.57
C TRP A 58 4.67 7.35 5.22
N PRO A 59 4.64 8.33 4.31
CA PRO A 59 4.43 8.02 2.91
C PRO A 59 5.48 7.01 2.45
N ARG A 60 5.10 6.07 1.57
CA ARG A 60 6.09 5.22 0.92
C ARG A 60 6.98 6.13 0.08
N PHE A 61 8.28 6.06 0.31
CA PHE A 61 9.25 6.82 -0.46
C PHE A 61 9.28 6.32 -1.91
N LEU A 62 9.02 7.23 -2.85
CA LEU A 62 9.19 7.00 -4.28
C LEU A 62 10.58 7.54 -4.67
N ARG A 63 11.43 6.68 -5.24
CA ARG A 63 12.73 7.11 -5.75
C ARG A 63 12.50 8.05 -6.94
N ALA A 64 13.24 9.16 -6.99
CA ALA A 64 13.16 10.12 -8.09
C ALA A 64 14.09 9.76 -9.27
N ASP A 65 15.16 9.02 -9.00
CA ASP A 65 16.16 8.62 -9.98
C ASP A 65 15.79 7.23 -10.54
N ILE A 66 14.87 7.21 -11.50
CA ILE A 66 14.41 6.01 -12.20
C ILE A 66 14.54 6.26 -13.69
N ASN A 67 15.33 5.44 -14.37
CA ASN A 67 15.32 5.33 -15.81
C ASN A 67 14.26 4.31 -16.23
N ALA A 68 13.15 4.79 -16.79
CA ALA A 68 12.01 3.93 -17.15
C ALA A 68 12.34 2.80 -18.13
N VAL A 69 13.46 2.90 -18.86
CA VAL A 69 13.91 1.88 -19.81
C VAL A 69 14.80 0.86 -19.09
N VAL A 70 15.93 1.31 -18.53
CA VAL A 70 16.92 0.43 -17.91
C VAL A 70 16.38 -0.23 -16.64
N ASP A 71 15.56 0.47 -15.88
CA ASP A 71 15.01 -0.03 -14.62
C ASP A 71 13.70 -0.81 -14.81
N ALA A 72 13.24 -1.05 -16.04
CA ALA A 72 11.92 -1.63 -16.31
C ALA A 72 11.69 -2.96 -15.55
N ALA A 73 12.72 -3.82 -15.48
CA ALA A 73 12.67 -5.09 -14.78
C ALA A 73 12.58 -4.96 -13.23
N SER A 74 12.87 -3.78 -12.67
CA SER A 74 12.73 -3.50 -11.23
C SER A 74 11.28 -3.27 -10.80
N PHE A 75 10.34 -3.16 -11.75
CA PHE A 75 8.93 -2.92 -11.48
C PHE A 75 8.10 -4.18 -11.75
N SER A 76 7.12 -4.43 -10.89
CA SER A 76 6.13 -5.48 -11.11
C SER A 76 4.74 -5.04 -10.63
N ARG A 77 3.70 -5.62 -11.22
CA ARG A 77 2.32 -5.43 -10.79
C ARG A 77 1.57 -6.75 -10.76
N VAL A 78 0.77 -6.94 -9.72
CA VAL A 78 -0.20 -8.04 -9.66
C VAL A 78 -1.39 -7.68 -10.55
N ILE A 79 -1.77 -8.58 -11.45
CA ILE A 79 -2.98 -8.46 -12.27
C ILE A 79 -4.13 -9.27 -11.66
N ALA A 80 -5.35 -9.02 -12.15
CA ALA A 80 -6.49 -9.87 -11.80
C ALA A 80 -6.13 -11.34 -12.09
N GLU A 81 -6.63 -12.27 -11.28
CA GLU A 81 -6.29 -13.71 -11.30
C GLU A 81 -5.00 -14.11 -10.57
N GLY A 82 -4.25 -13.15 -10.01
CA GLY A 82 -3.11 -13.43 -9.12
C GLY A 82 -1.76 -13.57 -9.82
N ASP A 83 -1.74 -13.45 -11.15
CA ASP A 83 -0.51 -13.39 -11.91
C ASP A 83 0.26 -12.09 -11.62
N THR A 84 1.59 -12.17 -11.67
CA THR A 84 2.48 -11.01 -11.51
C THR A 84 3.12 -10.69 -12.85
N LEU A 85 2.82 -9.51 -13.39
CA LEU A 85 3.53 -8.96 -14.54
C LEU A 85 4.79 -8.25 -14.07
N VAL A 86 5.94 -8.65 -14.60
CA VAL A 86 7.21 -7.94 -14.45
C VAL A 86 7.33 -6.94 -15.61
N GLY A 87 7.84 -5.74 -15.32
CA GLY A 87 8.12 -4.74 -16.34
C GLY A 87 9.29 -5.15 -17.23
N GLY A 88 9.43 -4.49 -18.37
CA GLY A 88 10.41 -4.82 -19.39
C GLY A 88 9.75 -5.43 -20.62
N ILE A 89 10.40 -6.41 -21.24
CA ILE A 89 9.99 -7.00 -22.50
C ILE A 89 9.02 -8.14 -22.23
N SER A 90 7.77 -8.00 -22.68
CA SER A 90 6.75 -9.05 -22.53
C SER A 90 6.91 -10.17 -23.56
N GLU A 91 7.38 -9.84 -24.76
CA GLU A 91 7.56 -10.76 -25.88
C GLU A 91 8.48 -10.11 -26.92
N SER A 92 9.40 -10.88 -27.52
CA SER A 92 10.26 -10.38 -28.61
C SER A 92 9.78 -10.81 -30.00
N GLY A 93 9.01 -11.91 -30.08
CA GLY A 93 8.53 -12.54 -31.32
C GLY A 93 9.62 -13.20 -32.18
N SER A 94 10.82 -12.62 -32.18
CA SER A 94 12.01 -13.07 -32.90
C SER A 94 13.25 -12.78 -32.05
N ASN A 95 14.30 -13.59 -32.22
CA ASN A 95 15.60 -13.43 -31.55
C ASN A 95 15.51 -13.02 -30.05
N PRO A 96 14.90 -13.85 -29.19
CA PRO A 96 14.67 -13.52 -27.78
C PRO A 96 15.96 -13.32 -26.99
N GLU A 97 17.06 -13.96 -27.41
CA GLU A 97 18.36 -13.83 -26.76
C GLU A 97 18.94 -12.41 -26.83
N LEU A 98 18.52 -11.62 -27.83
CA LEU A 98 18.96 -10.23 -28.00
C LEU A 98 17.94 -9.21 -27.51
N ALA A 99 16.77 -9.64 -27.02
CA ALA A 99 15.66 -8.75 -26.71
C ALA A 99 16.09 -7.67 -25.71
N ASP A 100 16.79 -8.06 -24.64
CA ASP A 100 17.20 -7.16 -23.55
C ASP A 100 18.07 -5.98 -24.02
N ARG A 101 18.74 -6.10 -25.17
CA ARG A 101 19.54 -5.01 -25.76
C ARG A 101 18.73 -3.77 -26.11
N ILE A 102 17.41 -3.90 -26.26
CA ILE A 102 16.56 -2.73 -26.53
C ILE A 102 16.33 -1.86 -25.29
N ILE A 103 16.55 -2.41 -24.08
CA ILE A 103 16.35 -1.70 -22.82
C ILE A 103 17.59 -1.67 -21.90
N ASP A 104 18.74 -2.22 -22.33
CA ASP A 104 19.96 -2.32 -21.50
C ASP A 104 20.66 -0.96 -21.24
N GLY A 105 20.29 0.08 -21.99
CA GLY A 105 20.85 1.43 -21.88
C GLY A 105 22.19 1.63 -22.62
N ASP A 106 22.69 0.62 -23.32
CA ASP A 106 23.90 0.71 -24.15
C ASP A 106 23.52 1.07 -25.60
N LEU A 107 23.86 2.28 -26.02
CA LEU A 107 23.56 2.75 -27.38
C LEU A 107 24.38 2.06 -28.48
N SER A 108 25.36 1.23 -28.10
CA SER A 108 26.15 0.42 -29.02
C SER A 108 25.58 -0.98 -29.27
N THR A 109 24.60 -1.39 -28.47
CA THR A 109 23.88 -2.66 -28.64
C THR A 109 22.52 -2.41 -29.30
N SER A 110 21.95 -3.44 -29.90
CA SER A 110 20.60 -3.40 -30.46
C SER A 110 19.99 -4.79 -30.50
N TRP A 111 18.66 -4.85 -30.45
CA TRP A 111 17.90 -6.01 -30.90
C TRP A 111 17.74 -5.99 -32.42
N ALA A 112 17.76 -7.16 -33.04
CA ALA A 112 17.44 -7.38 -34.45
C ALA A 112 16.76 -8.75 -34.59
N PRO A 113 15.83 -8.92 -35.54
CA PRO A 113 15.19 -10.21 -35.77
C PRO A 113 16.20 -11.27 -36.21
N ASP A 114 15.87 -12.53 -35.97
CA ASP A 114 16.64 -13.67 -36.46
C ASP A 114 16.48 -13.74 -37.99
N PRO A 115 17.58 -13.69 -38.77
CA PRO A 115 17.51 -13.76 -40.22
C PRO A 115 16.90 -15.08 -40.75
N GLU A 116 16.89 -16.14 -39.94
CA GLU A 116 16.34 -17.44 -40.31
C GLU A 116 14.84 -17.58 -40.01
N ASP A 117 14.22 -16.56 -39.41
CA ASP A 117 12.79 -16.59 -39.17
C ASP A 117 12.01 -16.61 -40.49
N ARG A 118 11.04 -17.53 -40.56
CA ARG A 118 10.17 -17.64 -41.71
C ARG A 118 9.12 -16.52 -41.67
N ILE A 119 9.12 -15.70 -42.72
CA ILE A 119 8.14 -14.62 -42.96
C ILE A 119 6.77 -15.19 -43.33
#